data_AF-A0A022RUN5-F1
#
_entry.id   AF-A0A022RUN5-F1
#
_cell.length_a   1.000
_cell.length_b   1.000
_cell.length_c   1.000
_cell.angle_alpha   90.00
_cell.angle_beta   90.00
_cell.angle_gamma   90.00
#
_symmetry.space_group_name_H-M   'P 1'
#
loop_
_entity.id
_entity.type
_entity.pdbx_description
1 polymer ?
#
loop_
_entity_poly.entity_id
_entity_poly.type
_entity_poly.pdbx_seq_one_letter_code
_entity_poly.pdbx_strand_id
1 'polypeptide(L)'
;MGPAGELRYPSYPEANGTWRFPGIGAFQCYDKYMISSLQAAADAHGKPEWGTTGPTDAGQYNNWPEDTNFFRKEGGGWNSQYGEFFLSWYSQMLLDHGERILKSASGIFRNEAVKISVKVAGIHWHYGTRSHAPELTAGYYNTRFRDGYLPIARMLGRHNAVFNFTCIEMRDHEQPQDALCAPEKLVRQVAMAAQEARVPLAGENALPRYDETAHEQILRASALEVDGDSVEMCAFTYLRMNPDLFHPENWRRFVSFVKKMREGRDAQKCWEQVEREAEHFVHVTQPLVQEAAVALMH
;
A
#
# COMPACT_ATOMS: atom_id res chain seq x y z
N MET A 1 -7.66 -6.24 -10.26
CA MET A 1 -7.55 -5.48 -9.00
C MET A 1 -7.67 -4.00 -9.26
N GLY A 2 -6.85 -3.40 -10.12
CA GLY A 2 -6.95 -1.98 -10.41
C GLY A 2 -5.69 -1.41 -11.06
N PRO A 3 -5.52 -0.08 -11.05
CA PRO A 3 -4.34 0.61 -11.56
C PRO A 3 -3.05 0.08 -10.91
N ALA A 4 -1.98 -0.05 -11.68
CA ALA A 4 -0.71 -0.65 -11.24
C ALA A 4 -0.82 -2.08 -10.64
N GLY A 5 -1.94 -2.78 -10.88
CA GLY A 5 -2.21 -4.09 -10.29
C GLY A 5 -2.72 -4.06 -8.85
N GLU A 6 -2.97 -2.87 -8.29
CA GLU A 6 -3.36 -2.66 -6.88
C GLU A 6 -4.87 -2.68 -6.72
N LEU A 7 -5.37 -3.15 -5.57
CA LEU A 7 -6.78 -3.08 -5.20
C LEU A 7 -7.14 -1.65 -4.75
N ARG A 8 -7.39 -0.76 -5.72
CA ARG A 8 -7.80 0.63 -5.45
C ARG A 8 -8.42 1.30 -6.68
N TYR A 9 -8.96 2.49 -6.47
CA TYR A 9 -9.31 3.42 -7.55
C TYR A 9 -8.10 4.21 -8.08
N PRO A 10 -8.16 4.72 -9.33
CA PRO A 10 -7.12 5.60 -9.91
C PRO A 10 -7.20 7.04 -9.38
N SER A 11 -7.15 7.25 -8.06
CA SER A 11 -7.42 8.56 -7.44
C SER A 11 -6.27 9.57 -7.54
N TYR A 12 -5.05 9.14 -7.86
CA TYR A 12 -3.85 9.97 -7.97
C TYR A 12 -3.09 9.72 -9.30
N PRO A 13 -3.69 10.04 -10.46
CA PRO A 13 -3.02 9.84 -11.75
C PRO A 13 -1.90 10.88 -11.95
N GLU A 14 -0.65 10.44 -11.93
CA GLU A 14 0.52 11.32 -12.19
C GLU A 14 0.64 11.78 -13.65
N ALA A 15 -0.01 11.05 -14.56
CA ALA A 15 0.05 11.33 -15.99
C ALA A 15 -0.40 12.78 -16.29
N ASN A 16 0.38 13.46 -17.13
CA ASN A 16 0.15 14.83 -17.58
C ASN A 16 0.07 15.88 -16.45
N GLY A 17 0.57 15.55 -15.25
CA GLY A 17 0.56 16.45 -14.09
C GLY A 17 -0.83 16.70 -13.48
N THR A 18 -1.79 15.81 -13.76
CA THR A 18 -3.17 15.88 -13.22
C THR A 18 -3.15 15.90 -11.69
N TRP A 19 -2.40 14.98 -11.10
CA TRP A 19 -2.13 14.92 -9.68
C TRP A 19 -0.63 15.07 -9.41
N ARG A 20 -0.29 15.66 -8.27
CA ARG A 20 1.06 15.74 -7.73
C ARG A 20 1.02 15.47 -6.23
N PHE A 21 2.01 14.74 -5.75
CA PHE A 21 2.22 14.55 -4.33
C PHE A 21 2.38 15.91 -3.60
N PRO A 22 1.73 16.14 -2.44
CA PRO A 22 0.89 15.23 -1.66
C PRO A 22 -0.63 15.47 -1.81
N GLY A 23 -1.16 15.79 -3.00
CA GLY A 23 -2.59 16.13 -3.16
C GLY A 23 -3.57 15.05 -2.69
N ILE A 24 -4.79 15.45 -2.29
CA ILE A 24 -5.84 14.53 -1.81
C ILE A 24 -6.36 13.50 -2.84
N GLY A 25 -6.10 13.72 -4.13
CA GLY A 25 -6.68 12.93 -5.20
C GLY A 25 -8.15 13.26 -5.46
N ALA A 26 -8.87 12.36 -6.15
CA ALA A 26 -10.30 12.53 -6.39
C ALA A 26 -11.04 11.18 -6.40
N PHE A 27 -12.31 11.17 -5.99
CA PHE A 27 -13.19 10.01 -6.13
C PHE A 27 -13.37 9.64 -7.60
N GLN A 28 -13.39 8.35 -7.92
CA GLN A 28 -13.41 7.82 -9.30
C GLN A 28 -14.67 6.98 -9.55
N CYS A 29 -15.84 7.54 -9.25
CA CYS A 29 -17.13 6.85 -9.29
C CYS A 29 -18.19 7.52 -10.18
N TYR A 30 -17.76 8.33 -11.15
CA TYR A 30 -18.64 9.15 -11.97
C TYR A 30 -19.05 8.51 -13.30
N ASP A 31 -18.61 7.27 -13.58
CA ASP A 31 -19.12 6.55 -14.73
C ASP A 31 -20.60 6.15 -14.52
N LYS A 32 -21.31 5.94 -15.64
CA LYS A 32 -22.76 5.67 -15.62
C LYS A 32 -23.15 4.44 -14.79
N TYR A 33 -22.28 3.44 -14.64
CA TYR A 33 -22.58 2.22 -13.88
C TYR A 33 -22.43 2.45 -12.39
N MET A 34 -21.35 3.12 -11.96
CA MET A 34 -21.17 3.48 -10.56
C MET A 34 -22.22 4.49 -10.08
N ILE A 35 -22.59 5.48 -10.89
CA ILE A 35 -23.69 6.40 -10.56
C ILE A 35 -25.02 5.64 -10.40
N SER A 36 -25.34 4.70 -11.30
CA SER A 36 -26.53 3.88 -11.16
C SER A 36 -26.51 3.00 -9.90
N SER A 37 -25.34 2.47 -9.51
CA SER A 37 -25.17 1.71 -8.28
C SER A 37 -25.35 2.58 -7.03
N LEU A 38 -24.78 3.79 -7.05
CA LEU A 38 -24.91 4.76 -5.96
C LEU A 38 -26.38 5.16 -5.77
N GLN A 39 -27.10 5.45 -6.86
CA GLN A 39 -28.53 5.76 -6.81
C GLN A 39 -29.35 4.63 -6.17
N ALA A 40 -29.12 3.39 -6.59
CA ALA A 40 -29.81 2.24 -6.01
C ALA A 40 -29.50 2.05 -4.51
N ALA A 41 -28.24 2.26 -4.11
CA ALA A 41 -27.85 2.21 -2.71
C ALA A 41 -28.52 3.32 -1.89
N ALA A 42 -28.64 4.52 -2.45
CA ALA A 42 -29.28 5.68 -1.81
C ALA A 42 -30.79 5.49 -1.66
N ASP A 43 -31.45 4.94 -2.69
CA ASP A 43 -32.88 4.59 -2.66
C ASP A 43 -33.16 3.55 -1.58
N ALA A 44 -32.33 2.50 -1.50
CA ALA A 44 -32.43 1.46 -0.48
C ALA A 44 -32.17 1.99 0.93
N HIS A 45 -31.34 3.03 1.07
CA HIS A 45 -31.08 3.72 2.32
C HIS A 45 -32.19 4.72 2.71
N GLY A 46 -33.20 4.92 1.86
CA GLY A 46 -34.29 5.87 2.09
C GLY A 46 -33.87 7.34 1.92
N LYS A 47 -32.77 7.59 1.19
CA LYS A 47 -32.21 8.92 0.90
C LYS A 47 -31.89 9.07 -0.60
N PRO A 48 -32.88 9.02 -1.51
CA PRO A 48 -32.64 9.08 -2.95
C PRO A 48 -31.77 10.26 -3.40
N GLU A 49 -31.85 11.39 -2.69
CA GLU A 49 -31.08 12.61 -2.97
C GLU A 49 -29.56 12.41 -2.83
N TRP A 50 -29.11 11.46 -2.01
CA TRP A 50 -27.70 11.10 -1.84
C TRP A 50 -27.13 10.30 -3.02
N GLY A 51 -28.01 9.82 -3.91
CA GLY A 51 -27.68 8.92 -5.01
C GLY A 51 -27.28 9.60 -6.31
N THR A 52 -27.56 10.91 -6.42
CA THR A 52 -27.54 11.62 -7.72
C THR A 52 -26.14 11.82 -8.29
N THR A 53 -25.13 11.98 -7.42
CA THR A 53 -23.71 12.10 -7.77
C THR A 53 -22.85 11.84 -6.53
N GLY A 54 -21.54 11.65 -6.71
CA GLY A 54 -20.57 11.65 -5.60
C GLY A 54 -20.42 13.04 -4.95
N PRO A 55 -19.68 13.15 -3.83
CA PRO A 55 -19.48 14.40 -3.11
C PRO A 55 -18.95 15.52 -4.01
N THR A 56 -19.72 16.60 -4.16
CA THR A 56 -19.35 17.76 -5.00
C THR A 56 -18.47 18.77 -4.28
N ASP A 57 -18.25 18.58 -2.98
CA ASP A 57 -17.51 19.47 -2.08
C ASP A 57 -16.15 18.87 -1.64
N ALA A 58 -15.72 17.80 -2.32
CA ALA A 58 -14.46 17.08 -2.11
C ALA A 58 -13.21 17.77 -2.69
N GLY A 59 -13.36 18.88 -3.42
CA GLY A 59 -12.25 19.56 -4.04
C GLY A 59 -11.71 18.84 -5.28
N GLN A 60 -10.44 19.11 -5.62
CA GLN A 60 -9.73 18.63 -6.80
C GLN A 60 -8.45 17.89 -6.39
N TYR A 61 -7.84 17.19 -7.35
CA TYR A 61 -6.67 16.31 -7.15
C TYR A 61 -5.56 16.88 -6.23
N ASN A 62 -5.22 18.16 -6.39
CA ASN A 62 -4.07 18.79 -5.73
C ASN A 62 -4.45 19.67 -4.53
N ASN A 63 -5.73 19.66 -4.11
CA ASN A 63 -6.11 20.36 -2.89
C ASN A 63 -5.55 19.64 -1.66
N TRP A 64 -5.49 20.38 -0.55
CA TRP A 64 -5.21 19.84 0.77
C TRP A 64 -6.51 19.51 1.49
N PRO A 65 -6.52 18.59 2.47
CA PRO A 65 -7.73 18.22 3.18
C PRO A 65 -8.47 19.43 3.78
N GLU A 66 -7.75 20.34 4.42
CA GLU A 66 -8.31 21.54 5.08
C GLU A 66 -8.87 22.58 4.10
N ASP A 67 -8.49 22.53 2.82
CA ASP A 67 -9.01 23.43 1.77
C ASP A 67 -10.38 22.99 1.24
N THR A 68 -10.90 21.85 1.70
CA THR A 68 -12.13 21.25 1.17
C THR A 68 -13.20 21.15 2.25
N ASN A 69 -14.46 21.39 1.87
CA ASN A 69 -15.57 21.21 2.80
C ASN A 69 -15.80 19.74 3.13
N PHE A 70 -15.49 18.83 2.22
CA PHE A 70 -15.66 17.40 2.49
C PHE A 70 -14.59 16.85 3.44
N PHE A 71 -13.30 17.18 3.28
CA PHE A 71 -12.20 16.51 4.02
C PHE A 71 -11.63 17.27 5.20
N ARG A 72 -11.97 18.56 5.39
CA ARG A 72 -11.45 19.36 6.51
C ARG A 72 -11.73 18.74 7.88
N LYS A 73 -10.88 19.06 8.84
CA LYS A 73 -10.94 18.47 10.19
C LYS A 73 -12.25 18.76 10.92
N GLU A 74 -12.69 20.03 10.90
CA GLU A 74 -13.84 20.50 11.67
C GLU A 74 -15.06 20.66 10.76
N GLY A 75 -16.15 19.96 11.07
CA GLY A 75 -17.38 20.00 10.27
C GLY A 75 -17.19 19.54 8.82
N GLY A 76 -16.24 18.62 8.58
CA GLY A 76 -16.00 18.03 7.26
C GLY A 76 -17.09 17.03 6.87
N GLY A 77 -17.50 17.05 5.60
CA GLY A 77 -18.51 16.15 5.05
C GLY A 77 -18.18 14.65 5.24
N TRP A 78 -16.90 14.28 5.30
CA TRP A 78 -16.41 12.92 5.52
C TRP A 78 -16.95 12.26 6.81
N ASN A 79 -17.27 13.05 7.83
CA ASN A 79 -17.79 12.59 9.12
C ASN A 79 -19.29 12.94 9.32
N SER A 80 -19.99 13.26 8.24
CA SER A 80 -21.45 13.45 8.25
C SER A 80 -22.17 12.14 7.97
N GLN A 81 -23.50 12.09 8.18
CA GLN A 81 -24.31 10.92 7.80
C GLN A 81 -24.20 10.59 6.30
N TYR A 82 -24.18 11.62 5.45
CA TYR A 82 -23.96 11.43 4.01
C TYR A 82 -22.56 10.89 3.72
N GLY A 83 -21.53 11.45 4.37
CA GLY A 83 -20.14 10.98 4.21
C GLY A 83 -19.98 9.52 4.61
N GLU A 84 -20.56 9.10 5.73
CA GLU A 84 -20.55 7.72 6.19
C GLU A 84 -21.24 6.78 5.18
N PHE A 85 -22.41 7.18 4.67
CA PHE A 85 -23.11 6.45 3.62
C PHE A 85 -22.25 6.31 2.35
N PHE A 86 -21.75 7.42 1.81
CA PHE A 86 -21.02 7.45 0.55
C PHE A 86 -19.70 6.69 0.65
N LEU A 87 -18.91 6.91 1.70
CA LEU A 87 -17.62 6.25 1.90
C LEU A 87 -17.79 4.75 2.18
N SER A 88 -18.86 4.35 2.88
CA SER A 88 -19.20 2.94 3.05
C SER A 88 -19.52 2.29 1.72
N TRP A 89 -20.38 2.91 0.89
CA TRP A 89 -20.68 2.40 -0.45
C TRP A 89 -19.42 2.32 -1.34
N TYR A 90 -18.64 3.40 -1.40
CA TYR A 90 -17.49 3.51 -2.30
C TYR A 90 -16.39 2.49 -1.96
N SER A 91 -16.11 2.29 -0.68
CA SER A 91 -15.16 1.27 -0.21
C SER A 91 -15.72 -0.16 -0.33
N GLN A 92 -17.03 -0.36 -0.10
CA GLN A 92 -17.65 -1.67 -0.28
C GLN A 92 -17.62 -2.11 -1.74
N MET A 93 -17.82 -1.20 -2.70
CA MET A 93 -17.68 -1.48 -4.13
C MET A 93 -16.29 -2.04 -4.48
N LEU A 94 -15.23 -1.53 -3.84
CA LEU A 94 -13.86 -2.00 -4.02
C LEU A 94 -13.65 -3.38 -3.37
N LEU A 95 -14.18 -3.60 -2.16
CA LEU A 95 -14.15 -4.91 -1.49
C LEU A 95 -14.86 -5.99 -2.31
N ASP A 96 -16.06 -5.69 -2.82
CA ASP A 96 -16.83 -6.63 -3.64
C ASP A 96 -16.13 -6.91 -4.97
N HIS A 97 -15.42 -5.93 -5.53
CA HIS A 97 -14.56 -6.15 -6.70
C HIS A 97 -13.45 -7.16 -6.40
N GLY A 98 -12.73 -6.96 -5.29
CA GLY A 98 -11.68 -7.88 -4.83
C GLY A 98 -12.22 -9.29 -4.58
N GLU A 99 -13.35 -9.41 -3.89
CA GLU A 99 -14.03 -10.67 -3.57
C GLU A 99 -14.39 -11.46 -4.84
N ARG A 100 -14.98 -10.80 -5.85
CA ARG A 100 -15.36 -11.47 -7.12
C ARG A 100 -14.14 -12.00 -7.88
N ILE A 101 -13.06 -11.24 -7.93
CA ILE A 101 -11.82 -11.66 -8.60
C ILE A 101 -11.17 -12.81 -7.84
N LEU A 102 -11.01 -12.69 -6.52
CA LEU A 102 -10.40 -13.72 -5.70
C LEU A 102 -11.18 -15.02 -5.69
N LYS A 103 -12.51 -14.96 -5.65
CA LYS A 103 -13.35 -16.16 -5.76
C LYS A 103 -13.06 -16.93 -7.05
N SER A 104 -12.87 -16.21 -8.17
CA SER A 104 -12.55 -16.81 -9.46
C SER A 104 -11.13 -17.38 -9.48
N ALA A 105 -10.13 -16.59 -9.05
CA ALA A 105 -8.73 -17.00 -9.02
C ALA A 105 -8.51 -18.20 -8.09
N SER A 106 -9.07 -18.17 -6.89
CA SER A 106 -8.98 -19.26 -5.90
C SER A 106 -9.72 -20.52 -6.35
N GLY A 107 -10.73 -20.39 -7.21
CA GLY A 107 -11.37 -21.52 -7.87
C GLY A 107 -10.44 -22.21 -8.87
N ILE A 108 -9.74 -21.43 -9.69
CA ILE A 108 -8.83 -21.92 -10.74
C ILE A 108 -7.58 -22.57 -10.11
N PHE A 109 -6.95 -21.91 -9.14
CA PHE A 109 -5.66 -22.34 -8.58
C PHE A 109 -5.80 -23.21 -7.32
N ARG A 110 -7.00 -23.69 -6.99
CA ARG A 110 -7.28 -24.40 -5.73
C ARG A 110 -6.35 -25.58 -5.44
N ASN A 111 -6.00 -26.33 -6.48
CA ASN A 111 -5.20 -27.56 -6.39
C ASN A 111 -3.77 -27.38 -6.87
N GLU A 112 -3.37 -26.13 -7.14
CA GLU A 112 -2.03 -25.80 -7.61
C GLU A 112 -1.15 -25.39 -6.42
N ALA A 113 0.15 -25.67 -6.50
CA ALA A 113 1.12 -25.29 -5.47
C ALA A 113 1.54 -23.81 -5.60
N VAL A 114 0.56 -22.91 -5.73
CA VAL A 114 0.77 -21.46 -5.90
C VAL A 114 0.05 -20.66 -4.82
N LYS A 115 0.56 -19.46 -4.52
CA LYS A 115 -0.09 -18.52 -3.61
C LYS A 115 -0.69 -17.36 -4.39
N ILE A 116 -1.93 -17.03 -4.09
CA ILE A 116 -2.57 -15.82 -4.60
C ILE A 116 -2.18 -14.68 -3.67
N SER A 117 -1.73 -13.57 -4.25
CA SER A 117 -1.35 -12.35 -3.52
C SER A 117 -2.12 -11.16 -4.08
N VAL A 118 -2.57 -10.27 -3.20
CA VAL A 118 -3.26 -9.04 -3.58
C VAL A 118 -2.45 -7.85 -3.13
N LYS A 119 -2.10 -7.01 -4.10
CA LYS A 119 -1.36 -5.79 -3.84
C LYS A 119 -2.30 -4.67 -3.38
N VAL A 120 -1.96 -4.05 -2.25
CA VAL A 120 -2.67 -2.90 -1.66
C VAL A 120 -1.66 -1.76 -1.54
N ALA A 121 -2.03 -0.59 -2.06
CA ALA A 121 -1.16 0.57 -2.08
C ALA A 121 -0.98 1.21 -0.69
N GLY A 122 0.26 1.56 -0.36
CA GLY A 122 0.63 2.37 0.81
C GLY A 122 0.39 3.86 0.55
N ILE A 123 -0.75 4.37 0.98
CA ILE A 123 -1.13 5.78 0.80
C ILE A 123 -0.83 6.52 2.10
N HIS A 124 0.41 6.97 2.23
CA HIS A 124 0.95 7.45 3.51
C HIS A 124 0.79 8.95 3.74
N TRP A 125 0.53 9.74 2.70
CA TRP A 125 0.36 11.20 2.82
C TRP A 125 -1.02 11.55 3.38
N HIS A 126 -1.08 12.63 4.16
CA HIS A 126 -2.25 13.04 4.94
C HIS A 126 -2.82 11.99 5.91
N TYR A 127 -2.13 10.86 6.14
CA TYR A 127 -2.50 9.87 7.14
C TYR A 127 -2.57 10.49 8.55
N GLY A 128 -1.77 11.53 8.84
CA GLY A 128 -1.83 12.27 10.10
C GLY A 128 -3.08 13.15 10.28
N THR A 129 -3.90 13.34 9.25
CA THR A 129 -5.16 14.11 9.35
C THR A 129 -6.29 13.26 9.94
N ARG A 130 -7.44 13.86 10.27
CA ARG A 130 -8.59 13.06 10.78
C ARG A 130 -9.31 12.30 9.66
N SER A 131 -9.35 12.89 8.47
CA SER A 131 -10.10 12.36 7.32
C SER A 131 -9.32 11.34 6.51
N HIS A 132 -7.98 11.36 6.54
CA HIS A 132 -7.16 10.47 5.72
C HIS A 132 -7.53 10.57 4.22
N ALA A 133 -7.76 11.80 3.74
CA ALA A 133 -8.41 12.06 2.45
C ALA A 133 -7.88 11.24 1.25
N PRO A 134 -6.56 11.05 1.07
CA PRO A 134 -6.03 10.22 -0.02
C PRO A 134 -6.41 8.73 0.07
N GLU A 135 -6.47 8.18 1.27
CA GLU A 135 -6.95 6.80 1.50
C GLU A 135 -8.42 6.70 1.10
N LEU A 136 -9.24 7.67 1.52
CA LEU A 136 -10.67 7.73 1.18
C LEU A 136 -10.90 7.80 -0.33
N THR A 137 -10.19 8.67 -1.05
CA THR A 137 -10.36 8.80 -2.51
C THR A 137 -9.90 7.56 -3.26
N ALA A 138 -8.89 6.84 -2.75
CA ALA A 138 -8.43 5.56 -3.28
C ALA A 138 -9.36 4.37 -2.98
N GLY A 139 -10.36 4.57 -2.11
CA GLY A 139 -11.36 3.57 -1.74
C GLY A 139 -11.06 2.83 -0.43
N TYR A 140 -9.99 3.19 0.27
CA TYR A 140 -9.73 2.70 1.62
C TYR A 140 -10.47 3.60 2.59
N TYR A 141 -11.60 3.15 3.12
CA TYR A 141 -12.32 3.92 4.13
C TYR A 141 -11.66 3.81 5.51
N ASN A 142 -10.38 4.20 5.56
CA ASN A 142 -9.60 4.36 6.77
C ASN A 142 -9.74 5.81 7.24
N THR A 143 -9.94 6.01 8.53
CA THR A 143 -9.96 7.34 9.16
C THR A 143 -9.38 7.22 10.56
N ARG A 144 -9.26 8.33 11.27
CA ARG A 144 -8.89 8.29 12.69
C ARG A 144 -9.80 7.43 13.58
N PHE A 145 -11.03 7.14 13.15
CA PHE A 145 -12.04 6.43 13.94
C PHE A 145 -12.42 5.06 13.39
N ARG A 146 -11.87 4.67 12.23
CA ARG A 146 -12.30 3.47 11.51
C ARG A 146 -11.10 2.84 10.83
N ASP A 147 -10.89 1.56 11.09
CA ASP A 147 -9.91 0.76 10.37
C ASP A 147 -10.43 0.41 8.97
N GLY A 148 -9.79 0.95 7.94
CA GLY A 148 -10.11 0.67 6.53
C GLY A 148 -9.45 -0.57 5.96
N TYR A 149 -8.41 -1.11 6.61
CA TYR A 149 -7.57 -2.19 6.12
C TYR A 149 -8.01 -3.56 6.64
N LEU A 150 -8.57 -3.64 7.84
CA LEU A 150 -9.10 -4.87 8.43
C LEU A 150 -10.20 -5.53 7.59
N PRO A 151 -11.17 -4.81 6.99
CA PRO A 151 -12.11 -5.40 6.05
C PRO A 151 -11.43 -6.01 4.80
N ILE A 152 -10.36 -5.37 4.30
CA ILE A 152 -9.56 -5.88 3.18
C ILE A 152 -8.87 -7.18 3.62
N ALA A 153 -8.17 -7.17 4.76
CA ALA A 153 -7.49 -8.34 5.29
C ALA A 153 -8.45 -9.52 5.51
N ARG A 154 -9.62 -9.29 6.11
CA ARG A 154 -10.67 -10.32 6.28
C ARG A 154 -11.18 -10.86 4.94
N MET A 155 -11.28 -10.01 3.92
CA MET A 155 -11.63 -10.43 2.56
C MET A 155 -10.56 -11.34 1.96
N LEU A 156 -9.28 -10.99 2.08
CA LEU A 156 -8.17 -11.84 1.62
C LEU A 156 -8.11 -13.18 2.35
N GLY A 157 -8.35 -13.18 3.68
CA GLY A 157 -8.32 -14.39 4.50
C GLY A 157 -9.36 -15.43 4.11
N ARG A 158 -10.55 -15.01 3.65
CA ARG A 158 -11.57 -15.94 3.11
C ARG A 158 -11.10 -16.74 1.90
N HIS A 159 -10.11 -16.22 1.18
CA HIS A 159 -9.57 -16.81 -0.06
C HIS A 159 -8.16 -17.36 0.11
N ASN A 160 -7.63 -17.41 1.35
CA ASN A 160 -6.25 -17.82 1.64
C ASN A 160 -5.22 -17.03 0.79
N ALA A 161 -5.52 -15.76 0.51
CA ALA A 161 -4.66 -14.86 -0.24
C ALA A 161 -3.67 -14.14 0.68
N VAL A 162 -2.52 -13.76 0.14
CA VAL A 162 -1.49 -12.95 0.83
C VAL A 162 -1.82 -11.47 0.70
N PHE A 163 -1.69 -10.72 1.78
CA PHE A 163 -1.78 -9.25 1.79
C PHE A 163 -0.41 -8.69 1.40
N ASN A 164 -0.26 -8.15 0.20
CA ASN A 164 1.01 -7.56 -0.24
C ASN A 164 0.92 -6.03 -0.20
N PHE A 165 1.77 -5.39 0.59
CA PHE A 165 1.70 -3.97 0.90
C PHE A 165 2.94 -3.21 0.46
N THR A 166 2.79 -1.98 -0.03
CA THR A 166 3.91 -1.13 -0.49
C THR A 166 4.36 -0.13 0.58
N CYS A 167 5.39 0.67 0.26
CA CYS A 167 5.96 1.73 1.11
C CYS A 167 6.70 1.21 2.35
N ILE A 168 7.14 -0.04 2.31
CA ILE A 168 7.80 -0.71 3.44
C ILE A 168 9.15 -0.06 3.80
N GLU A 169 9.80 0.60 2.84
CA GLU A 169 11.11 1.24 2.99
C GLU A 169 11.06 2.66 3.56
N MET A 170 9.89 3.30 3.56
CA MET A 170 9.76 4.72 3.89
C MET A 170 9.82 4.98 5.40
N ARG A 171 10.48 6.06 5.80
CA ARG A 171 10.49 6.56 7.18
C ARG A 171 9.74 7.89 7.30
N ASP A 172 9.11 8.13 8.46
CA ASP A 172 8.29 9.33 8.67
C ASP A 172 9.11 10.62 8.49
N HIS A 173 10.36 10.64 8.94
CA HIS A 173 11.25 11.82 8.88
C HIS A 173 11.82 12.12 7.48
N GLU A 174 11.66 11.21 6.51
CA GLU A 174 12.05 11.43 5.11
C GLU A 174 10.94 12.19 4.34
N GLN A 175 9.79 12.39 4.97
CA GLN A 175 8.60 12.95 4.32
C GLN A 175 8.45 14.44 4.58
N PRO A 176 7.80 15.21 3.68
CA PRO A 176 7.45 16.59 3.94
C PRO A 176 6.54 16.72 5.17
N GLN A 177 6.93 17.58 6.12
CA GLN A 177 6.25 17.73 7.40
C GLN A 177 4.80 18.22 7.25
N ASP A 178 4.58 19.10 6.29
CA ASP A 178 3.29 19.68 5.94
C ASP A 178 2.33 18.61 5.39
N ALA A 179 2.83 17.65 4.59
CA ALA A 179 2.03 16.55 4.05
C ALA A 179 1.45 15.62 5.14
N LEU A 180 1.89 15.73 6.40
CA LEU A 180 1.46 14.88 7.52
C LEU A 180 1.54 13.38 7.18
N CYS A 181 2.60 13.00 6.48
CA CYS A 181 2.85 11.62 6.13
C CYS A 181 3.12 10.77 7.38
N ALA A 182 2.68 9.52 7.36
CA ALA A 182 3.02 8.57 8.42
C ALA A 182 3.16 7.12 7.89
N PRO A 183 4.07 6.85 6.95
CA PRO A 183 4.29 5.51 6.40
C PRO A 183 4.57 4.45 7.48
N GLU A 184 5.33 4.77 8.54
CA GLU A 184 5.66 3.78 9.58
C GLU A 184 4.41 3.38 10.38
N LYS A 185 3.54 4.34 10.70
CA LYS A 185 2.27 4.08 11.39
C LYS A 185 1.30 3.30 10.51
N LEU A 186 1.25 3.65 9.22
CA LEU A 186 0.42 2.97 8.24
C LEU A 186 0.83 1.50 8.09
N VAL A 187 2.14 1.21 7.91
CA VAL A 187 2.65 -0.17 7.83
C VAL A 187 2.29 -0.95 9.10
N ARG A 188 2.42 -0.34 10.28
CA ARG A 188 2.01 -0.96 11.55
C ARG A 188 0.51 -1.26 11.60
N GLN A 189 -0.34 -0.35 11.12
CA GLN A 189 -1.80 -0.60 11.06
C GLN A 189 -2.12 -1.79 10.15
N VAL A 190 -1.51 -1.86 8.98
CA VAL A 190 -1.74 -2.97 8.05
C VAL A 190 -1.24 -4.29 8.63
N ALA A 191 -0.10 -4.29 9.33
CA ALA A 191 0.40 -5.47 10.04
C ALA A 191 -0.59 -5.96 11.12
N MET A 192 -1.16 -5.05 11.92
CA MET A 192 -2.22 -5.38 12.91
C MET A 192 -3.45 -5.98 12.22
N ALA A 193 -3.92 -5.37 11.13
CA ALA A 193 -5.08 -5.85 10.37
C ALA A 193 -4.85 -7.24 9.78
N ALA A 194 -3.66 -7.50 9.23
CA ALA A 194 -3.26 -8.80 8.70
C ALA A 194 -3.19 -9.87 9.81
N GLN A 195 -2.58 -9.53 10.95
CA GLN A 195 -2.49 -10.42 12.12
C GLN A 195 -3.87 -10.78 12.66
N GLU A 196 -4.75 -9.79 12.87
CA GLU A 196 -6.11 -10.02 13.37
C GLU A 196 -6.90 -10.92 12.40
N ALA A 197 -6.78 -10.69 11.09
CA ALA A 197 -7.42 -11.49 10.07
C ALA A 197 -6.73 -12.84 9.81
N ARG A 198 -5.58 -13.12 10.45
CA ARG A 198 -4.72 -14.29 10.25
C ARG A 198 -4.31 -14.48 8.79
N VAL A 199 -3.92 -13.39 8.14
CA VAL A 199 -3.49 -13.34 6.74
C VAL A 199 -1.98 -13.14 6.67
N PRO A 200 -1.26 -13.89 5.83
CA PRO A 200 0.16 -13.63 5.59
C PRO A 200 0.37 -12.25 4.99
N LEU A 201 1.34 -11.50 5.54
CA LEU A 201 1.75 -10.19 5.03
C LEU A 201 2.97 -10.36 4.12
N ALA A 202 2.99 -9.67 3.00
CA ALA A 202 4.17 -9.50 2.14
C ALA A 202 4.41 -7.99 1.89
N GLY A 203 5.63 -7.65 1.50
CA GLY A 203 6.06 -6.26 1.34
C GLY A 203 6.70 -5.95 -0.01
N GLU A 204 6.60 -4.68 -0.40
CA GLU A 204 7.32 -4.07 -1.52
C GLU A 204 7.83 -2.68 -1.13
N ASN A 205 9.02 -2.29 -1.59
CA ASN A 205 9.39 -0.87 -1.56
C ASN A 205 8.62 -0.10 -2.64
N ALA A 206 8.18 1.12 -2.33
CA ALA A 206 7.41 1.95 -3.26
C ALA A 206 8.29 2.71 -4.24
N LEU A 207 9.46 3.19 -3.81
CA LEU A 207 10.40 3.93 -4.63
C LEU A 207 11.73 3.17 -4.76
N PRO A 208 12.46 3.30 -5.89
CA PRO A 208 13.80 2.77 -6.02
C PRO A 208 14.73 3.43 -4.99
N ARG A 209 15.26 2.62 -4.06
CA ARG A 209 16.22 3.01 -3.03
C ARG A 209 17.38 2.02 -3.08
N TYR A 210 18.60 2.46 -2.79
CA TYR A 210 19.79 1.59 -2.77
C TYR A 210 20.70 1.86 -1.56
N ASP A 211 20.27 2.75 -0.69
CA ASP A 211 20.97 3.13 0.53
C ASP A 211 20.62 2.21 1.70
N GLU A 212 21.53 2.15 2.67
CA GLU A 212 21.40 1.30 3.86
C GLU A 212 20.18 1.66 4.71
N THR A 213 19.78 2.93 4.74
CA THR A 213 18.65 3.36 5.60
C THR A 213 17.32 2.76 5.14
N ALA A 214 17.09 2.68 3.82
CA ALA A 214 15.94 1.99 3.25
C ALA A 214 15.99 0.48 3.54
N HIS A 215 17.14 -0.16 3.36
CA HIS A 215 17.31 -1.60 3.63
C HIS A 215 17.09 -1.96 5.10
N GLU A 216 17.61 -1.17 6.03
CA GLU A 216 17.36 -1.31 7.46
C GLU A 216 15.88 -1.15 7.82
N GLN A 217 15.20 -0.19 7.19
CA GLN A 217 13.78 0.01 7.41
C GLN A 217 12.97 -1.18 6.93
N ILE A 218 13.30 -1.73 5.76
CA ILE A 218 12.67 -2.96 5.25
C ILE A 218 12.89 -4.13 6.21
N LEU A 219 14.13 -4.32 6.70
CA LEU A 219 14.43 -5.38 7.67
C LEU A 219 13.59 -5.22 8.94
N ARG A 220 13.52 -4.00 9.49
CA ARG A 220 12.71 -3.70 10.67
C ARG A 220 11.22 -3.93 10.43
N ALA A 221 10.70 -3.51 9.28
CA ALA A 221 9.29 -3.68 8.92
C ALA A 221 8.94 -5.13 8.54
N SER A 222 9.90 -5.93 8.09
CA SER A 222 9.71 -7.34 7.75
C SER A 222 9.41 -8.22 8.97
N ALA A 223 9.77 -7.76 10.16
CA ALA A 223 9.56 -8.47 11.40
C ALA A 223 9.16 -7.45 12.48
N LEU A 224 7.89 -7.02 12.44
CA LEU A 224 7.36 -6.04 13.37
C LEU A 224 6.97 -6.69 14.70
N GLU A 225 7.13 -5.97 15.79
CA GLU A 225 6.52 -6.33 17.08
C GLU A 225 5.22 -5.56 17.25
N VAL A 226 4.13 -6.30 17.43
CA VAL A 226 2.78 -5.79 17.52
C VAL A 226 2.13 -6.47 18.72
N ASP A 227 1.83 -5.68 19.75
CA ASP A 227 1.17 -6.12 20.99
C ASP A 227 1.81 -7.33 21.69
N GLY A 228 3.14 -7.43 21.59
CA GLY A 228 3.94 -8.51 22.19
C GLY A 228 4.13 -9.73 21.28
N ASP A 229 3.46 -9.77 20.12
CA ASP A 229 3.62 -10.80 19.11
C ASP A 229 4.46 -10.30 17.92
N SER A 230 5.18 -11.22 17.30
CA SER A 230 5.96 -10.99 16.08
C SER A 230 5.05 -11.13 14.85
N VAL A 231 4.89 -10.07 14.05
CA VAL A 231 4.30 -10.14 12.71
C VAL A 231 5.42 -10.15 11.69
N GLU A 232 5.69 -11.33 11.13
CA GLU A 232 6.71 -11.54 10.12
C GLU A 232 6.09 -11.55 8.72
N MET A 233 6.73 -10.82 7.80
CA MET A 233 6.38 -10.87 6.40
C MET A 233 6.81 -12.21 5.81
N CYS A 234 5.91 -12.88 5.11
CA CYS A 234 6.21 -14.14 4.43
C CYS A 234 7.04 -13.96 3.15
N ALA A 235 7.08 -12.75 2.60
CA ALA A 235 7.85 -12.41 1.41
C ALA A 235 8.10 -10.89 1.32
N PHE A 236 9.20 -10.52 0.65
CA PHE A 236 9.48 -9.15 0.24
C PHE A 236 9.88 -9.14 -1.23
N THR A 237 9.33 -8.22 -2.02
CA THR A 237 9.66 -8.03 -3.43
C THR A 237 10.34 -6.68 -3.64
N TYR A 238 11.58 -6.70 -4.13
CA TYR A 238 12.38 -5.48 -4.32
C TYR A 238 12.09 -4.80 -5.67
N LEU A 239 11.68 -3.55 -5.63
CA LEU A 239 11.44 -2.69 -6.79
C LEU A 239 12.69 -1.84 -7.07
N ARG A 240 13.40 -2.02 -8.19
CA ARG A 240 13.28 -3.02 -9.25
C ARG A 240 14.69 -3.31 -9.78
N MET A 241 14.88 -4.49 -10.37
CA MET A 241 16.07 -4.77 -11.16
C MET A 241 16.22 -3.76 -12.32
N ASN A 242 17.32 -3.02 -12.33
CA ASN A 242 17.70 -2.03 -13.34
C ASN A 242 19.23 -1.83 -13.32
N PRO A 243 19.82 -1.05 -14.26
CA PRO A 243 21.26 -0.81 -14.26
C PRO A 243 21.81 -0.17 -12.97
N ASP A 244 21.05 0.71 -12.32
CA ASP A 244 21.49 1.39 -11.10
C ASP A 244 21.69 0.41 -9.93
N LEU A 245 20.84 -0.62 -9.81
CA LEU A 245 20.99 -1.69 -8.82
C LEU A 245 22.34 -2.42 -8.95
N PHE A 246 22.81 -2.57 -10.18
CA PHE A 246 24.04 -3.29 -10.51
C PHE A 246 25.31 -2.43 -10.45
N HIS A 247 25.20 -1.15 -10.09
CA HIS A 247 26.37 -0.35 -9.76
C HIS A 247 27.12 -1.00 -8.57
N PRO A 248 28.47 -1.09 -8.56
CA PRO A 248 29.21 -1.92 -7.61
C PRO A 248 28.82 -1.75 -6.13
N GLU A 249 28.71 -0.51 -5.66
CA GLU A 249 28.31 -0.21 -4.28
C GLU A 249 26.84 -0.56 -3.97
N ASN A 250 25.93 -0.33 -4.92
CA ASN A 250 24.51 -0.67 -4.75
C ASN A 250 24.32 -2.18 -4.72
N TRP A 251 25.04 -2.90 -5.58
CA TRP A 251 25.04 -4.36 -5.58
C TRP A 251 25.61 -4.93 -4.28
N ARG A 252 26.71 -4.36 -3.77
CA ARG A 252 27.30 -4.76 -2.47
C ARG A 252 26.28 -4.62 -1.34
N ARG A 253 25.61 -3.46 -1.27
CA ARG A 253 24.55 -3.21 -0.27
C ARG A 253 23.36 -4.15 -0.44
N PHE A 254 22.91 -4.36 -1.68
CA PHE A 254 21.79 -5.25 -1.97
C PHE A 254 22.09 -6.72 -1.58
N VAL A 255 23.28 -7.23 -1.90
CA VAL A 255 23.70 -8.59 -1.48
C VAL A 255 23.75 -8.70 0.04
N SER A 256 24.27 -7.68 0.73
CA SER A 256 24.23 -7.62 2.19
C SER A 256 22.78 -7.66 2.70
N PHE A 257 21.91 -6.79 2.20
CA PHE A 257 20.48 -6.76 2.53
C PHE A 257 19.79 -8.11 2.35
N VAL A 258 19.99 -8.80 1.21
CA VAL A 258 19.41 -10.13 0.96
C VAL A 258 19.89 -11.16 1.98
N LYS A 259 21.16 -11.12 2.38
CA LYS A 259 21.68 -11.99 3.45
C LYS A 259 21.02 -11.69 4.80
N LYS A 260 20.90 -10.40 5.16
CA LYS A 260 20.23 -9.97 6.39
C LYS A 260 18.75 -10.42 6.41
N MET A 261 18.04 -10.32 5.28
CA MET A 261 16.66 -10.80 5.13
C MET A 261 16.54 -12.33 5.32
N ARG A 262 17.52 -13.10 4.82
CA ARG A 262 17.54 -14.57 4.97
C ARG A 262 17.80 -15.01 6.41
N GLU A 263 18.66 -14.30 7.11
CA GLU A 263 19.09 -14.63 8.46
C GLU A 263 18.01 -14.34 9.52
N GLY A 264 17.10 -13.40 9.24
CA GLY A 264 16.01 -13.04 10.15
C GLY A 264 16.49 -12.36 11.44
N ARG A 265 15.59 -12.22 12.42
CA ARG A 265 15.92 -11.58 13.72
C ARG A 265 16.81 -12.43 14.64
N ASP A 266 16.91 -13.74 14.39
CA ASP A 266 17.61 -14.69 15.26
C ASP A 266 19.11 -14.84 14.98
N ALA A 267 19.66 -14.05 14.06
CA ALA A 267 21.10 -14.09 13.82
C ALA A 267 21.87 -13.42 14.95
N GLN A 268 22.42 -14.25 15.82
CA GLN A 268 23.47 -13.96 16.79
C GLN A 268 24.80 -13.50 16.14
N LYS A 269 24.78 -13.15 14.83
CA LYS A 269 25.92 -12.68 14.06
C LYS A 269 25.99 -11.16 14.08
N CYS A 270 27.20 -10.63 14.27
CA CYS A 270 27.45 -9.20 14.10
C CYS A 270 27.17 -8.81 12.64
N TRP A 271 26.42 -7.72 12.42
CA TRP A 271 26.09 -7.22 11.07
C TRP A 271 27.35 -6.95 10.22
N GLU A 272 28.45 -6.56 10.85
CA GLU A 272 29.77 -6.40 10.19
C GLU A 272 30.29 -7.71 9.59
N GLN A 273 29.99 -8.85 10.22
CA GLN A 273 30.40 -10.16 9.73
C GLN A 273 29.58 -10.56 8.49
N VAL A 274 28.27 -10.29 8.50
CA VAL A 274 27.38 -10.53 7.36
C VAL A 274 27.81 -9.69 6.15
N GLU A 275 28.24 -8.45 6.39
CA GLU A 275 28.77 -7.56 5.36
C GLU A 275 30.09 -8.05 4.76
N ARG A 276 31.05 -8.49 5.58
CA ARG A 276 32.29 -9.11 5.08
C ARG A 276 32.03 -10.38 4.27
N GLU A 277 31.09 -11.21 4.71
CA GLU A 277 30.68 -12.37 3.94
C GLU A 277 30.03 -11.95 2.61
N ALA A 278 29.28 -10.84 2.56
CA ALA A 278 28.68 -10.32 1.33
C ALA A 278 29.74 -9.90 0.30
N GLU A 279 30.84 -9.30 0.73
CA GLU A 279 31.95 -8.90 -0.15
C GLU A 279 32.55 -10.08 -0.93
N HIS A 280 32.66 -11.25 -0.29
CA HIS A 280 33.11 -12.46 -0.99
C HIS A 280 32.15 -12.86 -2.12
N PHE A 281 30.83 -12.75 -1.91
CA PHE A 281 29.83 -13.06 -2.94
C PHE A 281 29.79 -12.03 -4.06
N VAL A 282 30.02 -10.74 -3.75
CA VAL A 282 30.11 -9.68 -4.75
C VAL A 282 31.23 -9.99 -5.76
N HIS A 283 32.40 -10.41 -5.28
CA HIS A 283 33.50 -10.80 -6.17
C HIS A 283 33.15 -11.99 -7.06
N VAL A 284 32.46 -13.00 -6.54
CA VAL A 284 32.06 -14.20 -7.33
C VAL A 284 31.00 -13.87 -8.38
N THR A 285 30.09 -12.93 -8.08
CA THR A 285 28.97 -12.56 -8.98
C THR A 285 29.34 -11.51 -10.02
N GLN A 286 30.53 -10.90 -9.94
CA GLN A 286 30.93 -9.77 -10.77
C GLN A 286 30.77 -9.97 -12.30
N PRO A 287 31.12 -11.13 -12.90
CA PRO A 287 30.91 -11.35 -14.32
C PRO A 287 29.42 -11.33 -14.72
N LEU A 288 28.56 -11.97 -13.93
CA LEU A 288 27.12 -12.05 -14.17
C LEU A 288 26.44 -10.69 -14.00
N VAL A 289 26.92 -9.88 -13.06
CA VAL A 289 26.43 -8.52 -12.82
C VAL A 289 26.75 -7.61 -14.02
N GLN A 290 27.94 -7.73 -14.60
CA GLN A 290 28.31 -6.98 -15.81
C GLN A 290 27.45 -7.38 -17.01
N GLU A 291 27.21 -8.68 -17.21
CA GLU A 291 26.31 -9.19 -18.26
C GLU A 291 24.88 -8.66 -18.08
N ALA A 292 24.34 -8.72 -16.86
CA ALA A 292 22.99 -8.23 -16.55
C ALA A 292 22.87 -6.71 -16.76
N ALA A 293 23.88 -5.93 -16.34
CA ALA A 293 23.89 -4.48 -16.54
C ALA A 293 23.88 -4.12 -18.03
N VAL A 294 24.68 -4.82 -18.86
CA VAL A 294 24.69 -4.60 -20.32
C VAL A 294 23.36 -4.98 -20.95
N ALA A 295 22.77 -6.11 -20.55
CA ALA A 295 21.48 -6.56 -21.07
C ALA A 295 20.32 -5.60 -20.77
N LEU A 296 20.43 -4.81 -19.69
CA LEU A 296 19.42 -3.84 -19.25
C LEU A 296 19.63 -2.42 -19.79
N MET A 297 20.72 -2.17 -20.54
CA MET A 297 20.97 -0.89 -21.21
C MET A 297 20.30 -0.80 -22.60
N HIS A 298 19.68 -1.88 -23.08
CA HIS A 298 18.98 -1.99 -24.37
C HIS A 298 17.48 -2.26 -24.17
#